data_AF-A0A6S6RZK7-F1
#
_entry.id   AF-A0A6S6RZK7-F1
#
_cell.length_a   1.000
_cell.length_b   1.000
_cell.length_c   1.000
_cell.angle_alpha   90.00
_cell.angle_beta   90.00
_cell.angle_gamma   90.00
#
_symmetry.space_group_name_H-M   'P 1'
#
loop_
_entity.id
_entity.type
_entity.pdbx_description
1 polymer ?
#
loop_
_entity_poly.entity_id
_entity_poly.type
_entity_poly.pdbx_seq_one_letter_code
_entity_poly.pdbx_strand_id
1 'polypeptide(L)'
;MKSRILVSSVFLLSILGWCSNASAESVKPDSQLMVTDLQVVEDARRTNPRRGSDAVWSFKYLIEQMAGDNNPSDFVMDWLVQWERDQIVNGHLSSARPDMRELVINPWLAASGGRRLDLNKAPFKLLAIVNRMDMRSHDADGDVISAGEGRFVFGVLDSEGAPLPPSAGPAPGGFTVILEYGLPADNMRQLGDWTKLWKDLGRHQIGSRQYNDALERLTRRFTDKGQATNKPNNNALNQIRTNEIALGDTWELREFVIDESTGSLRQKTVALTPDSITFNGTVGLSELLNANESGILDNTYQLPLWREAASSIAGPFQPGHFSDFEQRSFTKKLLIDGLDFYDIPWSVAETERNEVRHRFALNTCNGCHRDETGTGFLHVGFPEEHTLPGSLGQSAALSAFMTGTQITDPLDAETLRTFAELERRRTDFESLVVSFGKNGQGSGPRGRHRPKFVH
;
A
#
# COMPACT_ATOMS: atom_id res chain seq x y z
N MET A 1 -73.80 27.05 -29.25
CA MET A 1 -73.33 26.03 -28.29
C MET A 1 -72.34 25.12 -29.02
N LYS A 2 -71.03 25.43 -28.88
CA LYS A 2 -69.93 24.57 -28.36
C LYS A 2 -69.61 23.34 -29.22
N SER A 3 -68.39 23.02 -29.66
CA SER A 3 -67.06 23.63 -29.73
C SER A 3 -66.23 22.63 -30.57
N ARG A 4 -65.46 23.06 -31.58
CA ARG A 4 -64.44 22.22 -32.24
C ARG A 4 -63.08 22.67 -31.73
N ILE A 5 -62.35 21.77 -31.07
CA ILE A 5 -60.96 21.97 -30.68
C ILE A 5 -60.07 21.11 -31.58
N LEU A 6 -59.14 21.78 -32.24
CA LEU A 6 -57.98 21.26 -32.95
C LEU A 6 -56.97 20.72 -31.92
N VAL A 7 -56.41 19.53 -32.14
CA VAL A 7 -55.11 19.18 -31.55
C VAL A 7 -54.22 18.65 -32.67
N SER A 8 -53.12 19.39 -32.88
CA SER A 8 -52.03 19.10 -33.80
C SER A 8 -51.05 18.16 -33.12
N SER A 9 -50.66 17.07 -33.78
CA SER A 9 -49.52 16.24 -33.37
C SER A 9 -48.57 16.12 -34.55
N VAL A 10 -47.47 16.86 -34.47
CA VAL A 10 -46.31 16.79 -35.36
C VAL A 10 -45.52 15.53 -35.01
N PHE A 11 -45.35 14.63 -35.99
CA PHE A 11 -44.41 13.51 -35.91
C PHE A 11 -42.99 14.03 -36.16
N LEU A 12 -42.14 14.05 -35.14
CA LEU A 12 -40.68 14.12 -35.31
C LEU A 12 -40.13 12.69 -35.38
N LEU A 13 -39.69 12.28 -36.58
CA LEU A 13 -38.77 11.16 -36.74
C LEU A 13 -37.46 11.51 -36.02
N SER A 14 -37.09 10.73 -35.01
CA SER A 14 -35.71 10.65 -34.54
C SER A 14 -35.17 9.25 -34.84
N ILE A 15 -34.09 9.23 -35.60
CA ILE A 15 -33.38 8.06 -36.09
C ILE A 15 -32.74 7.36 -34.88
N LEU A 16 -33.25 6.18 -34.53
CA LEU A 16 -32.60 5.25 -33.62
C LEU A 16 -31.34 4.70 -34.29
N GLY A 17 -30.20 5.32 -34.00
CA GLY A 17 -28.90 4.70 -34.17
C GLY A 17 -28.72 3.62 -33.10
N TRP A 18 -28.90 2.36 -33.49
CA TRP A 18 -28.41 1.21 -32.73
C TRP A 18 -26.88 1.25 -32.70
N CYS A 19 -26.31 1.88 -31.69
CA CYS A 19 -25.02 1.45 -31.15
C CYS A 19 -25.32 0.32 -30.18
N SER A 20 -25.07 -0.91 -30.61
CA SER A 20 -24.95 -2.05 -29.73
C SER A 20 -23.80 -1.81 -28.75
N ASN A 21 -24.14 -1.26 -27.58
CA ASN A 21 -23.27 -1.28 -26.40
C ASN A 21 -23.10 -2.73 -25.95
N ALA A 22 -22.22 -3.46 -26.62
CA ALA A 22 -21.59 -4.63 -26.03
C ALA A 22 -20.78 -4.13 -24.83
N SER A 23 -21.40 -4.18 -23.64
CA SER A 23 -20.81 -3.72 -22.39
C SER A 23 -19.42 -4.34 -22.26
N ALA A 24 -18.40 -3.49 -22.11
CA ALA A 24 -17.15 -3.98 -21.58
C ALA A 24 -17.49 -4.46 -20.17
N GLU A 25 -17.23 -5.73 -19.87
CA GLU A 25 -17.39 -6.27 -18.52
C GLU A 25 -16.63 -5.35 -17.56
N SER A 26 -17.29 -4.85 -16.51
CA SER A 26 -16.70 -3.92 -15.55
C SER A 26 -15.47 -4.54 -14.88
N VAL A 27 -14.56 -3.69 -14.38
CA VAL A 27 -13.45 -4.17 -13.57
C VAL A 27 -13.99 -4.69 -12.25
N LYS A 28 -13.56 -5.88 -11.86
CA LYS A 28 -13.91 -6.54 -10.59
C LYS A 28 -12.77 -6.33 -9.58
N PRO A 29 -12.92 -5.47 -8.55
CA PRO A 29 -11.81 -5.13 -7.65
C PRO A 29 -11.16 -6.33 -6.95
N ASP A 30 -11.96 -7.30 -6.52
CA ASP A 30 -11.57 -8.54 -5.82
C ASP A 30 -10.66 -9.47 -6.65
N SER A 31 -10.72 -9.40 -7.97
CA SER A 31 -9.99 -10.27 -8.89
C SER A 31 -8.97 -9.53 -9.76
N GLN A 32 -8.93 -8.20 -9.68
CA GLN A 32 -8.11 -7.39 -10.58
C GLN A 32 -7.33 -6.28 -9.89
N LEU A 33 -7.69 -5.91 -8.66
CA LEU A 33 -7.08 -4.79 -7.92
C LEU A 33 -6.55 -5.20 -6.54
N MET A 34 -7.32 -6.00 -5.80
CA MET A 34 -7.04 -6.44 -4.43
C MET A 34 -7.47 -7.91 -4.29
N VAL A 35 -6.53 -8.83 -4.56
CA VAL A 35 -6.80 -10.27 -4.58
C VAL A 35 -6.52 -10.87 -3.21
N THR A 36 -7.58 -11.16 -2.46
CA THR A 36 -7.53 -11.76 -1.10
C THR A 36 -8.23 -13.12 -1.02
N ASP A 37 -8.73 -13.63 -2.15
CA ASP A 37 -9.46 -14.91 -2.22
C ASP A 37 -8.58 -16.09 -1.79
N LEU A 38 -9.13 -16.93 -0.91
CA LEU A 38 -8.43 -18.07 -0.31
C LEU A 38 -7.90 -19.07 -1.33
N GLN A 39 -8.61 -19.30 -2.43
CA GLN A 39 -8.15 -20.20 -3.49
C GLN A 39 -6.93 -19.65 -4.24
N VAL A 40 -6.59 -18.38 -4.03
CA VAL A 40 -5.37 -17.73 -4.54
C VAL A 40 -4.31 -17.64 -3.45
N VAL A 41 -4.62 -16.96 -2.33
CA VAL A 41 -3.63 -16.67 -1.27
C VAL A 41 -3.27 -17.89 -0.43
N GLU A 42 -4.01 -19.00 -0.59
CA GLU A 42 -3.71 -20.31 0.00
C GLU A 42 -3.53 -21.40 -1.07
N ASP A 43 -3.27 -21.05 -2.33
CA ASP A 43 -2.99 -22.02 -3.40
C ASP A 43 -1.79 -22.91 -3.02
N ALA A 44 -2.06 -24.18 -2.74
CA ALA A 44 -1.08 -25.11 -2.18
C ALA A 44 0.14 -25.38 -3.09
N ARG A 45 0.07 -25.01 -4.38
CA ARG A 45 1.21 -25.07 -5.29
C ARG A 45 2.07 -23.82 -5.16
N ARG A 46 1.44 -22.64 -5.13
CA ARG A 46 2.09 -21.34 -5.27
C ARG A 46 2.49 -20.68 -3.97
N THR A 47 1.86 -21.02 -2.85
CA THR A 47 2.11 -20.36 -1.56
C THR A 47 2.85 -21.24 -0.55
N ASN A 48 2.96 -22.55 -0.81
CA ASN A 48 3.70 -23.47 0.03
C ASN A 48 5.21 -23.46 -0.29
N PRO A 49 6.08 -22.92 0.58
CA PRO A 49 7.51 -22.73 0.27
C PRO A 49 8.27 -24.05 0.02
N ARG A 50 7.71 -25.19 0.47
CA ARG A 50 8.28 -26.53 0.24
C ARG A 50 8.10 -27.02 -1.19
N ARG A 51 7.31 -26.32 -2.02
CA ARG A 51 7.14 -26.62 -3.45
C ARG A 51 8.25 -26.07 -4.34
N GLY A 52 9.26 -25.43 -3.77
CA GLY A 52 10.43 -24.96 -4.53
C GLY A 52 10.02 -23.91 -5.56
N SER A 53 10.45 -24.07 -6.81
CA SER A 53 10.18 -23.11 -7.89
C SER A 53 8.70 -23.00 -8.30
N ASP A 54 7.85 -23.92 -7.86
CA ASP A 54 6.39 -23.80 -8.04
C ASP A 54 5.77 -22.80 -7.04
N ALA A 55 6.44 -22.50 -5.92
CA ALA A 55 5.94 -21.69 -4.81
C ALA A 55 6.09 -20.18 -5.04
N VAL A 56 5.71 -19.71 -6.23
CA VAL A 56 6.02 -18.37 -6.76
C VAL A 56 5.46 -17.19 -5.94
N TRP A 57 4.50 -17.45 -5.05
CA TRP A 57 3.85 -16.47 -4.19
C TRP A 57 4.24 -16.63 -2.71
N SER A 58 5.17 -17.53 -2.39
CA SER A 58 5.72 -17.67 -1.05
C SER A 58 6.76 -16.58 -0.75
N PHE A 59 6.85 -16.16 0.51
CA PHE A 59 7.90 -15.23 0.97
C PHE A 59 9.30 -15.71 0.58
N LYS A 60 9.57 -17.00 0.75
CA LYS A 60 10.82 -17.65 0.33
C LYS A 60 11.17 -17.37 -1.12
N TYR A 61 10.26 -17.68 -2.05
CA TYR A 61 10.51 -17.51 -3.47
C TYR A 61 10.83 -16.05 -3.80
N LEU A 62 10.03 -15.11 -3.27
CA LEU A 62 10.22 -13.68 -3.51
C LEU A 62 11.57 -13.18 -3.00
N ILE A 63 12.01 -13.60 -1.81
CA ILE A 63 13.34 -13.32 -1.28
C ILE A 63 14.44 -13.92 -2.19
N GLU A 64 14.31 -15.18 -2.60
CA GLU A 64 15.26 -15.83 -3.50
C GLU A 64 15.38 -15.12 -4.86
N GLN A 65 14.32 -14.48 -5.35
CA GLN A 65 14.35 -13.69 -6.58
C GLN A 65 15.00 -12.30 -6.42
N MET A 66 15.02 -11.73 -5.21
CA MET A 66 15.52 -10.37 -4.98
C MET A 66 16.89 -10.30 -4.30
N ALA A 67 17.37 -11.39 -3.69
CA ALA A 67 18.63 -11.41 -2.93
C ALA A 67 19.89 -11.20 -3.81
N GLY A 68 19.77 -11.31 -5.14
CA GLY A 68 20.91 -11.21 -6.05
C GLY A 68 21.91 -12.34 -5.82
N ASP A 69 23.18 -11.98 -5.61
CA ASP A 69 24.25 -12.94 -5.30
C ASP A 69 24.35 -13.27 -3.80
N ASN A 70 23.56 -12.60 -2.95
CA ASN A 70 23.56 -12.85 -1.52
C ASN A 70 22.92 -14.21 -1.20
N ASN A 71 23.37 -14.84 -0.11
CA ASN A 71 22.65 -15.97 0.44
C ASN A 71 21.26 -15.51 0.95
N PRO A 72 20.13 -16.10 0.50
CA PRO A 72 18.80 -15.64 0.89
C PRO A 72 18.52 -15.63 2.40
N SER A 73 19.09 -16.56 3.17
CA SER A 73 18.95 -16.55 4.63
C SER A 73 19.73 -15.40 5.27
N ASP A 74 20.97 -15.16 4.81
CA ASP A 74 21.81 -14.10 5.36
C ASP A 74 21.23 -12.73 4.96
N PHE A 75 20.73 -12.59 3.72
CA PHE A 75 20.04 -11.39 3.21
C PHE A 75 18.82 -10.99 4.08
N VAL A 76 18.01 -11.96 4.52
CA VAL A 76 16.88 -11.67 5.42
C VAL A 76 17.35 -11.40 6.85
N MET A 77 18.34 -12.13 7.36
CA MET A 77 18.88 -11.87 8.69
C MET A 77 19.44 -10.45 8.79
N ASP A 78 20.26 -10.02 7.83
CA ASP A 78 20.86 -8.68 7.76
C ASP A 78 19.80 -7.57 7.66
N TRP A 79 18.65 -7.88 7.07
CA TRP A 79 17.49 -6.99 7.09
C TRP A 79 16.86 -6.90 8.48
N LEU A 80 16.50 -8.03 9.09
CA LEU A 80 15.75 -8.06 10.36
C LEU A 80 16.55 -7.50 11.55
N VAL A 81 17.88 -7.68 11.58
CA VAL A 81 18.72 -7.14 12.67
C VAL A 81 18.84 -5.61 12.65
N GLN A 82 18.34 -4.92 11.60
CA GLN A 82 18.31 -3.45 11.58
C GLN A 82 17.41 -2.86 12.66
N TRP A 83 16.41 -3.59 13.17
CA TRP A 83 15.58 -3.13 14.27
C TRP A 83 16.28 -3.18 15.63
N GLU A 84 17.38 -3.92 15.79
CA GLU A 84 18.04 -4.10 17.09
C GLU A 84 18.89 -2.90 17.51
N ARG A 85 19.02 -1.91 16.63
CA ARG A 85 19.82 -0.71 16.86
C ARG A 85 19.18 0.47 16.15
N ASP A 86 19.45 1.66 16.67
CA ASP A 86 19.05 2.91 16.04
C ASP A 86 19.58 2.98 14.60
N GLN A 87 18.70 3.34 13.68
CA GLN A 87 19.05 3.66 12.30
C GLN A 87 19.02 5.17 12.12
N ILE A 88 20.05 5.71 11.46
CA ILE A 88 20.07 7.11 11.02
C ILE A 88 19.90 7.12 9.51
N VAL A 89 18.82 7.72 9.03
CA VAL A 89 18.51 7.81 7.60
C VAL A 89 18.24 9.26 7.25
N ASN A 90 19.05 9.83 6.35
CA ASN A 90 19.00 11.25 5.99
C ASN A 90 19.04 12.22 7.20
N GLY A 91 19.73 11.83 8.29
CA GLY A 91 19.84 12.65 9.50
C GLY A 91 18.66 12.51 10.48
N HIS A 92 17.65 11.71 10.13
CA HIS A 92 16.52 11.38 10.99
C HIS A 92 16.76 10.07 11.73
N LEU A 93 16.31 10.00 12.97
CA LEU A 93 16.42 8.81 13.82
C LEU A 93 15.22 7.89 13.58
N SER A 94 15.48 6.60 13.37
CA SER A 94 14.51 5.53 13.54
C SER A 94 15.02 4.65 14.68
N SER A 95 14.38 4.77 15.84
CA SER A 95 14.82 4.15 17.09
C SER A 95 14.83 2.63 17.00
N ALA A 96 15.69 1.96 17.77
CA ALA A 96 15.68 0.51 17.89
C ALA A 96 14.31 0.00 18.38
N ARG A 97 13.88 -1.15 17.87
CA ARG A 97 12.76 -1.96 18.37
C ARG A 97 13.25 -3.39 18.62
N PRO A 98 13.91 -3.63 19.76
CA PRO A 98 14.59 -4.90 20.04
C PRO A 98 13.64 -6.10 20.09
N ASP A 99 12.33 -5.88 20.28
CA ASP A 99 11.30 -6.92 20.25
C ASP A 99 11.25 -7.69 18.92
N MET A 100 11.82 -7.14 17.83
CA MET A 100 12.07 -7.90 16.59
C MET A 100 12.84 -9.21 16.85
N ARG A 101 13.81 -9.18 17.77
CA ARG A 101 14.61 -10.34 18.14
C ARG A 101 13.74 -11.42 18.79
N GLU A 102 12.96 -11.06 19.79
CA GLU A 102 12.20 -12.01 20.59
C GLU A 102 10.91 -12.48 19.90
N LEU A 103 10.22 -11.61 19.17
CA LEU A 103 8.94 -11.92 18.55
C LEU A 103 9.07 -12.58 17.17
N VAL A 104 10.16 -12.32 16.44
CA VAL A 104 10.30 -12.80 15.04
C VAL A 104 11.58 -13.63 14.85
N ILE A 105 12.75 -13.07 15.17
CA ILE A 105 14.02 -13.70 14.79
C ILE A 105 14.28 -14.99 15.60
N ASN A 106 14.17 -14.94 16.92
CA ASN A 106 14.45 -16.07 17.81
C ASN A 106 13.49 -17.25 17.56
N PRO A 107 12.15 -17.06 17.49
CA PRO A 107 11.22 -18.13 17.13
C PRO A 107 11.55 -18.79 15.80
N TRP A 108 11.86 -17.98 14.77
CA TRP A 108 12.18 -18.50 13.46
C TRP A 108 13.53 -19.24 13.43
N LEU A 109 14.57 -18.71 14.10
CA LEU A 109 15.85 -19.41 14.27
C LEU A 109 15.67 -20.75 15.00
N ALA A 110 14.92 -20.76 16.10
CA ALA A 110 14.64 -21.98 16.86
C ALA A 110 13.92 -23.02 15.98
N ALA A 111 12.87 -22.62 15.27
CA ALA A 111 12.18 -23.47 14.31
C ALA A 111 13.11 -23.99 13.21
N SER A 112 14.14 -23.21 12.83
CA SER A 112 15.14 -23.54 11.81
C SER A 112 16.30 -24.40 12.31
N GLY A 113 16.33 -24.77 13.60
CA GLY A 113 17.43 -25.55 14.20
C GLY A 113 18.61 -24.71 14.70
N GLY A 114 18.43 -23.40 14.85
CA GLY A 114 19.28 -22.52 15.67
C GLY A 114 20.54 -21.97 14.99
N ARG A 115 20.78 -22.22 13.69
CA ARG A 115 22.02 -21.78 13.01
C ARG A 115 21.79 -20.67 11.99
N ARG A 116 20.78 -20.83 11.14
CA ARG A 116 20.41 -19.92 10.05
C ARG A 116 18.89 -19.98 9.85
N LEU A 117 18.32 -18.96 9.22
CA LEU A 117 16.89 -18.92 8.93
C LEU A 117 16.59 -19.89 7.79
N ASP A 118 15.75 -20.88 8.06
CA ASP A 118 15.18 -21.74 7.04
C ASP A 118 13.96 -21.03 6.43
N LEU A 119 14.10 -20.52 5.20
CA LEU A 119 13.02 -19.83 4.50
C LEU A 119 11.78 -20.70 4.25
N ASN A 120 11.87 -22.04 4.37
CA ASN A 120 10.69 -22.90 4.34
C ASN A 120 9.83 -22.81 5.61
N LYS A 121 10.33 -22.14 6.65
CA LYS A 121 9.68 -21.94 7.94
C LYS A 121 9.46 -20.46 8.26
N ALA A 122 9.57 -19.59 7.25
CA ALA A 122 9.41 -18.16 7.43
C ALA A 122 8.00 -17.84 7.98
N PRO A 123 7.87 -17.00 9.02
CA PRO A 123 6.61 -16.75 9.73
C PRO A 123 5.71 -15.74 8.99
N PHE A 124 5.62 -15.84 7.67
CA PHE A 124 4.90 -14.88 6.82
C PHE A 124 3.75 -15.57 6.08
N LYS A 125 2.53 -15.11 6.33
CA LYS A 125 1.31 -15.59 5.67
C LYS A 125 0.87 -14.57 4.61
N LEU A 126 0.71 -15.01 3.37
CA LEU A 126 0.23 -14.15 2.28
C LEU A 126 -1.22 -13.73 2.56
N LEU A 127 -1.49 -12.43 2.56
CA LEU A 127 -2.80 -11.83 2.78
C LEU A 127 -3.41 -11.30 1.47
N ALA A 128 -2.59 -10.71 0.61
CA ALA A 128 -3.07 -10.10 -0.63
C ALA A 128 -2.03 -10.05 -1.75
N ILE A 129 -2.52 -10.11 -2.99
CA ILE A 129 -1.79 -9.72 -4.20
C ILE A 129 -2.50 -8.49 -4.79
N VAL A 130 -1.76 -7.40 -5.00
CA VAL A 130 -2.34 -6.07 -5.26
C VAL A 130 -1.84 -5.51 -6.59
N ASN A 131 -2.76 -4.93 -7.37
CA ASN A 131 -2.46 -4.21 -8.60
C ASN A 131 -2.62 -2.71 -8.42
N ARG A 132 -1.51 -1.97 -8.38
CA ARG A 132 -1.45 -0.51 -8.29
C ARG A 132 -1.09 0.14 -9.62
N MET A 133 -1.74 -0.25 -10.73
CA MET A 133 -1.62 0.47 -12.00
C MET A 133 -2.12 1.93 -11.92
N ASP A 134 -2.85 2.30 -10.86
CA ASP A 134 -3.14 3.69 -10.50
C ASP A 134 -1.88 4.49 -10.12
N MET A 135 -0.74 3.83 -9.92
CA MET A 135 0.57 4.45 -9.69
C MET A 135 1.43 4.53 -10.95
N ARG A 136 0.88 4.22 -12.14
CA ARG A 136 1.60 4.42 -13.41
C ARG A 136 2.09 5.85 -13.52
N SER A 137 3.19 6.09 -14.22
CA SER A 137 3.77 7.43 -14.27
C SER A 137 4.42 7.71 -15.61
N HIS A 138 4.46 9.00 -15.93
CA HIS A 138 5.15 9.54 -17.09
C HIS A 138 6.11 10.64 -16.65
N ASP A 139 7.19 10.81 -17.40
CA ASP A 139 8.16 11.88 -17.18
C ASP A 139 7.62 13.27 -17.59
N ALA A 140 8.52 14.24 -17.74
CA ALA A 140 8.14 15.61 -18.11
C ALA A 140 7.66 15.73 -19.56
N ASP A 141 8.19 14.90 -20.47
CA ASP A 141 7.88 14.91 -21.90
C ASP A 141 6.65 14.06 -22.23
N GLY A 142 6.18 13.28 -21.25
CA GLY A 142 4.99 12.44 -21.36
C GLY A 142 5.31 10.99 -21.71
N ASP A 143 6.58 10.60 -21.68
CA ASP A 143 7.02 9.22 -21.91
C ASP A 143 6.78 8.36 -20.67
N VAL A 144 6.42 7.09 -20.90
CA VAL A 144 6.10 6.14 -19.84
C VAL A 144 7.39 5.77 -19.11
N ILE A 145 7.39 5.93 -17.78
CA ILE A 145 8.49 5.49 -16.92
C ILE A 145 8.15 4.25 -16.07
N SER A 146 6.85 3.98 -15.88
CA SER A 146 6.37 2.81 -15.14
C SER A 146 4.90 2.54 -15.45
N ALA A 147 4.52 1.26 -15.49
CA ALA A 147 3.13 0.84 -15.58
C ALA A 147 2.40 0.82 -14.23
N GLY A 148 3.06 1.21 -13.14
CA GLY A 148 2.54 1.24 -11.78
C GLY A 148 3.26 0.23 -10.90
N GLU A 149 2.55 -0.33 -9.92
CA GLU A 149 3.14 -1.32 -9.01
C GLU A 149 2.32 -2.61 -8.89
N GLY A 150 3.01 -3.71 -8.62
CA GLY A 150 2.44 -4.95 -8.10
C GLY A 150 2.91 -5.16 -6.67
N ARG A 151 2.03 -5.59 -5.76
CA ARG A 151 2.40 -5.80 -4.35
C ARG A 151 2.01 -7.17 -3.83
N PHE A 152 2.81 -7.70 -2.92
CA PHE A 152 2.48 -8.84 -2.07
C PHE A 152 2.45 -8.37 -0.62
N VAL A 153 1.33 -8.58 0.06
CA VAL A 153 1.16 -8.23 1.48
C VAL A 153 1.21 -9.50 2.31
N PHE A 154 2.16 -9.58 3.24
CA PHE A 154 2.28 -10.68 4.20
C PHE A 154 1.97 -10.19 5.60
N GLY A 155 1.20 -10.97 6.37
CA GLY A 155 1.11 -10.82 7.82
C GLY A 155 2.17 -11.67 8.52
N VAL A 156 2.69 -11.18 9.64
CA VAL A 156 3.70 -11.88 10.45
C VAL A 156 3.02 -12.69 11.56
N LEU A 157 3.49 -13.92 11.76
CA LEU A 157 3.01 -14.86 12.77
C LEU A 157 4.04 -15.01 13.91
N ASP A 158 3.55 -15.34 15.11
CA ASP A 158 4.35 -15.72 16.27
C ASP A 158 4.84 -17.19 16.20
N SER A 159 5.48 -17.66 17.28
CA SER A 159 5.96 -19.05 17.43
C SER A 159 4.86 -20.11 17.36
N GLU A 160 3.64 -19.76 17.79
CA GLU A 160 2.47 -20.60 17.82
C GLU A 160 1.71 -20.59 16.48
N GLY A 161 2.12 -19.70 15.57
CA GLY A 161 1.50 -19.52 14.27
C GLY A 161 0.26 -18.64 14.29
N ALA A 162 0.06 -17.84 15.35
CA ALA A 162 -0.99 -16.83 15.43
C ALA A 162 -0.46 -15.45 14.97
N PRO A 163 -1.34 -14.51 14.58
CA PRO A 163 -0.92 -13.15 14.27
C PRO A 163 -0.26 -12.47 15.48
N LEU A 164 0.83 -11.75 15.26
CA LEU A 164 1.39 -10.86 16.29
C LEU A 164 0.32 -9.87 16.79
N PRO A 165 0.35 -9.46 18.07
CA PRO A 165 -0.66 -8.56 18.64
C PRO A 165 -0.61 -7.17 17.99
N PRO A 166 -1.76 -6.47 17.85
CA PRO A 166 -3.06 -6.80 18.42
C PRO A 166 -3.79 -7.90 17.64
N SER A 167 -4.33 -8.86 18.37
CA SER A 167 -5.08 -10.00 17.82
C SER A 167 -6.58 -9.69 17.63
N ALA A 168 -7.01 -8.46 17.87
CA ALA A 168 -8.39 -8.00 17.76
C ALA A 168 -8.47 -6.58 17.16
N GLY A 169 -9.64 -6.23 16.63
CA GLY A 169 -9.88 -4.97 15.91
C GLY A 169 -10.33 -5.22 14.47
N PRO A 170 -10.63 -4.17 13.69
CA PRO A 170 -11.18 -4.32 12.33
C PRO A 170 -10.21 -4.96 11.33
N ALA A 171 -8.92 -5.02 11.64
CA ALA A 171 -7.90 -5.75 10.89
C ALA A 171 -6.81 -6.26 11.86
N PRO A 172 -6.97 -7.47 12.45
CA PRO A 172 -5.99 -8.06 13.36
C PRO A 172 -4.61 -8.31 12.74
N GLY A 173 -3.59 -8.36 13.60
CA GLY A 173 -2.19 -8.60 13.25
C GLY A 173 -1.34 -7.35 13.35
N GLY A 174 -0.48 -7.25 14.35
CA GLY A 174 0.32 -6.05 14.59
C GLY A 174 1.55 -5.88 13.73
N PHE A 175 1.73 -6.71 12.69
CA PHE A 175 2.88 -6.59 11.80
C PHE A 175 2.56 -7.15 10.41
N THR A 176 2.71 -6.32 9.40
CA THR A 176 2.73 -6.71 7.98
C THR A 176 4.03 -6.32 7.28
N VAL A 177 4.39 -7.12 6.27
CA VAL A 177 5.48 -6.88 5.33
C VAL A 177 4.90 -6.79 3.92
N ILE A 178 5.13 -5.68 3.24
CA ILE A 178 4.64 -5.40 1.90
C ILE A 178 5.84 -5.36 0.95
N LEU A 179 5.88 -6.26 -0.01
CA LEU A 179 6.85 -6.24 -1.10
C LEU A 179 6.25 -5.49 -2.28
N GLU A 180 6.79 -4.32 -2.60
CA GLU A 180 6.26 -3.40 -3.62
C GLU A 180 7.20 -3.38 -4.83
N TYR A 181 6.71 -3.87 -5.97
CA TYR A 181 7.48 -4.01 -7.20
C TYR A 181 6.98 -3.03 -8.24
N GLY A 182 7.90 -2.39 -8.96
CA GLY A 182 7.55 -1.66 -10.17
C GLY A 182 7.06 -2.62 -11.25
N LEU A 183 6.12 -2.19 -12.07
CA LEU A 183 5.71 -2.89 -13.30
C LEU A 183 6.52 -2.32 -14.47
N PRO A 184 7.57 -3.02 -14.96
CA PRO A 184 8.48 -2.46 -15.96
C PRO A 184 7.75 -2.08 -17.25
N ALA A 185 7.82 -0.80 -17.61
CA ALA A 185 7.32 -0.27 -18.87
C ALA A 185 8.10 0.99 -19.25
N ASP A 186 8.56 1.09 -20.49
CA ASP A 186 9.29 2.24 -21.05
C ASP A 186 8.51 2.95 -22.18
N ASN A 187 7.33 2.44 -22.54
CA ASN A 187 6.50 3.00 -23.60
C ASN A 187 5.02 2.61 -23.46
N MET A 188 4.17 3.30 -24.24
CA MET A 188 2.72 3.08 -24.23
C MET A 188 2.29 1.66 -24.62
N ARG A 189 3.05 0.96 -25.49
CA ARG A 189 2.73 -0.42 -25.85
C ARG A 189 2.88 -1.34 -24.64
N GLN A 190 3.99 -1.22 -23.91
CA GLN A 190 4.23 -2.02 -22.71
C GLN A 190 3.21 -1.69 -21.59
N LEU A 191 2.83 -0.42 -21.43
CA LEU A 191 1.73 -0.02 -20.53
C LEU A 191 0.39 -0.66 -20.95
N GLY A 192 0.09 -0.67 -22.24
CA GLY A 192 -1.08 -1.34 -22.81
C GLY A 192 -1.09 -2.85 -22.55
N ASP A 193 0.06 -3.51 -22.68
CA ASP A 193 0.23 -4.94 -22.40
C ASP A 193 -0.04 -5.25 -20.91
N TRP A 194 0.47 -4.45 -19.98
CA TRP A 194 0.15 -4.57 -18.55
C TRP A 194 -1.34 -4.38 -18.27
N THR A 195 -1.92 -3.33 -18.86
CA THR A 195 -3.35 -3.02 -18.73
C THR A 195 -4.19 -4.21 -19.17
N LYS A 196 -3.81 -4.81 -20.31
CA LYS A 196 -4.49 -5.98 -20.87
C LYS A 196 -4.36 -7.20 -19.97
N LEU A 197 -3.17 -7.52 -19.47
CA LEU A 197 -2.96 -8.69 -18.61
C LEU A 197 -3.79 -8.63 -17.34
N TRP A 198 -3.77 -7.49 -16.64
CA TRP A 198 -4.60 -7.28 -15.46
C TRP A 198 -6.10 -7.30 -15.80
N LYS A 199 -6.50 -6.71 -16.93
CA LYS A 199 -7.91 -6.71 -17.36
C LYS A 199 -8.42 -8.12 -17.70
N ASP A 200 -7.58 -8.96 -18.31
CA ASP A 200 -7.93 -10.29 -18.75
C ASP A 200 -8.14 -11.28 -17.60
N LEU A 201 -7.59 -11.04 -16.40
CA LEU A 201 -7.86 -11.86 -15.21
C LEU A 201 -9.36 -12.00 -14.93
N GLY A 202 -10.14 -10.92 -15.13
CA GLY A 202 -11.58 -10.90 -14.89
C GLY A 202 -12.41 -11.83 -15.79
N ARG A 203 -11.79 -12.41 -16.84
CA ARG A 203 -12.39 -13.43 -17.73
C ARG A 203 -12.39 -14.83 -17.12
N HIS A 204 -11.63 -15.02 -16.05
CA HIS A 204 -11.52 -16.28 -15.33
C HIS A 204 -12.26 -16.18 -14.00
N GLN A 205 -12.84 -17.28 -13.54
CA GLN A 205 -13.34 -17.35 -12.17
C GLN A 205 -12.15 -17.24 -11.22
N ILE A 206 -12.18 -16.29 -10.28
CA ILE A 206 -11.16 -16.15 -9.25
C ILE A 206 -10.92 -17.48 -8.52
N GLY A 207 -9.66 -17.80 -8.21
CA GLY A 207 -9.30 -19.06 -7.56
C GLY A 207 -9.25 -20.29 -8.48
N SER A 208 -9.84 -20.22 -9.67
CA SER A 208 -9.74 -21.32 -10.64
C SER A 208 -8.30 -21.53 -11.10
N ARG A 209 -7.99 -22.75 -11.57
CA ARG A 209 -6.68 -23.06 -12.15
C ARG A 209 -6.29 -22.07 -13.25
N GLN A 210 -7.23 -21.71 -14.14
CA GLN A 210 -6.99 -20.77 -15.23
C GLN A 210 -6.65 -19.37 -14.70
N TYR A 211 -7.35 -18.90 -13.67
CA TYR A 211 -7.07 -17.62 -13.02
C TYR A 211 -5.69 -17.65 -12.35
N ASN A 212 -5.40 -18.66 -11.52
CA ASN A 212 -4.13 -18.74 -10.80
C ASN A 212 -2.94 -18.92 -11.77
N ASP A 213 -3.09 -19.69 -12.85
CA ASP A 213 -2.07 -19.81 -13.90
C ASP A 213 -1.84 -18.46 -14.61
N ALA A 214 -2.90 -17.66 -14.84
CA ALA A 214 -2.78 -16.34 -15.46
C ALA A 214 -2.13 -15.31 -14.52
N LEU A 215 -2.54 -15.29 -13.24
CA LEU A 215 -1.97 -14.42 -12.22
C LEU A 215 -0.51 -14.77 -11.94
N GLU A 216 -0.13 -16.05 -11.95
CA GLU A 216 1.27 -16.47 -11.83
C GLU A 216 2.10 -15.91 -12.99
N ARG A 217 1.66 -16.13 -14.24
CA ARG A 217 2.37 -15.58 -15.41
C ARG A 217 2.51 -14.07 -15.35
N LEU A 218 1.50 -13.38 -14.84
CA LEU A 218 1.53 -11.93 -14.65
C LEU A 218 2.55 -11.55 -13.56
N THR A 219 2.42 -12.09 -12.36
CA THR A 219 3.22 -11.71 -11.19
C THR A 219 4.71 -11.97 -11.40
N ARG A 220 5.06 -13.09 -12.05
CA ARG A 220 6.45 -13.42 -12.41
C ARG A 220 7.13 -12.40 -13.32
N ARG A 221 6.38 -11.59 -14.08
CA ARG A 221 6.95 -10.50 -14.91
C ARG A 221 7.47 -9.32 -14.09
N PHE A 222 7.19 -9.26 -12.79
CA PHE A 222 7.75 -8.24 -11.91
C PHE A 222 8.44 -8.82 -10.67
N THR A 223 8.18 -10.08 -10.28
CA THR A 223 8.83 -10.68 -9.11
C THR A 223 10.11 -11.45 -9.44
N ASP A 224 10.21 -12.07 -10.62
CA ASP A 224 11.36 -12.91 -10.97
C ASP A 224 12.63 -12.07 -11.14
N LYS A 225 13.79 -12.67 -10.81
CA LYS A 225 15.08 -12.04 -11.11
C LYS A 225 15.25 -11.82 -12.61
N GLY A 226 15.90 -10.72 -12.99
CA GLY A 226 16.12 -10.33 -14.38
C GLY A 226 14.99 -9.55 -15.02
N GLN A 227 13.87 -9.30 -14.33
CA GLN A 227 12.75 -8.53 -14.88
C GLN A 227 13.00 -7.01 -14.89
N ALA A 228 14.02 -6.52 -14.16
CA ALA A 228 14.44 -5.12 -14.19
C ALA A 228 15.97 -5.03 -14.12
N THR A 229 16.64 -5.15 -15.27
CA THR A 229 18.11 -5.18 -15.37
C THR A 229 18.81 -3.86 -15.04
N ASN A 230 18.04 -2.78 -14.96
CA ASN A 230 18.52 -1.45 -14.58
C ASN A 230 18.35 -1.16 -13.08
N LYS A 231 17.87 -2.12 -12.29
CA LYS A 231 17.67 -2.00 -10.85
C LYS A 231 18.60 -2.92 -10.06
N PRO A 232 18.88 -2.62 -8.78
CA PRO A 232 19.71 -3.47 -7.94
C PRO A 232 19.25 -4.93 -7.93
N ASN A 233 20.22 -5.84 -7.89
CA ASN A 233 20.02 -7.29 -8.00
C ASN A 233 19.21 -7.76 -9.23
N ASN A 234 19.10 -6.93 -10.26
CA ASN A 234 18.25 -7.17 -11.44
C ASN A 234 16.78 -7.47 -11.09
N ASN A 235 16.27 -6.95 -9.97
CA ASN A 235 14.92 -7.22 -9.48
C ASN A 235 14.04 -5.96 -9.56
N ALA A 236 12.75 -6.12 -9.86
CA ALA A 236 11.85 -4.98 -10.01
C ALA A 236 11.36 -4.37 -8.68
N LEU A 237 11.77 -4.90 -7.52
CA LEU A 237 11.43 -4.37 -6.19
C LEU A 237 11.73 -2.87 -6.09
N ASN A 238 10.70 -2.05 -5.86
CA ASN A 238 10.87 -0.63 -5.54
C ASN A 238 11.24 -0.49 -4.07
N GLN A 239 10.45 -1.08 -3.18
CA GLN A 239 10.68 -1.07 -1.74
C GLN A 239 10.02 -2.26 -1.03
N ILE A 240 10.51 -2.56 0.17
CA ILE A 240 9.77 -3.30 1.19
C ILE A 240 9.23 -2.27 2.18
N ARG A 241 7.94 -2.33 2.50
CA ARG A 241 7.35 -1.58 3.61
C ARG A 241 7.01 -2.53 4.75
N THR A 242 7.45 -2.21 5.96
CA THR A 242 6.96 -2.86 7.18
C THR A 242 5.99 -1.93 7.86
N ASN A 243 4.84 -2.42 8.28
CA ASN A 243 3.86 -1.67 9.05
C ASN A 243 3.59 -2.46 10.33
N GLU A 244 4.00 -1.91 11.47
CA GLU A 244 3.91 -2.61 12.73
C GLU A 244 3.56 -1.73 13.92
N ILE A 245 2.89 -2.36 14.89
CA ILE A 245 2.69 -1.89 16.25
C ILE A 245 3.09 -2.99 17.26
N ALA A 246 3.40 -4.19 16.78
CA ALA A 246 3.77 -5.32 17.65
C ALA A 246 5.15 -5.16 18.29
N LEU A 247 6.02 -4.29 17.75
CA LEU A 247 7.41 -4.16 18.19
C LEU A 247 7.63 -2.96 19.13
N GLY A 248 6.58 -2.28 19.56
CA GLY A 248 6.67 -1.15 20.49
C GLY A 248 5.33 -0.42 20.69
N ASP A 249 5.33 0.59 21.56
CA ASP A 249 4.08 1.26 21.97
C ASP A 249 3.48 2.16 20.90
N THR A 250 4.29 2.67 19.97
CA THR A 250 3.84 3.49 18.84
C THR A 250 3.75 2.64 17.58
N TRP A 251 2.75 2.92 16.76
CA TRP A 251 2.73 2.41 15.40
C TRP A 251 3.90 3.01 14.61
N GLU A 252 4.59 2.17 13.83
CA GLU A 252 5.68 2.59 12.96
C GLU A 252 5.65 1.87 11.61
N LEU A 253 5.91 2.64 10.55
CA LEU A 253 6.15 2.15 9.21
C LEU A 253 7.57 2.52 8.76
N ARG A 254 8.30 1.51 8.26
CA ARG A 254 9.66 1.67 7.71
C ARG A 254 9.72 1.23 6.27
N GLU A 255 10.56 1.89 5.48
CA GLU A 255 10.83 1.54 4.09
C GLU A 255 12.25 1.01 3.92
N PHE A 256 12.39 -0.05 3.14
CA PHE A 256 13.68 -0.66 2.82
C PHE A 256 13.84 -0.80 1.32
N VAL A 257 15.05 -0.55 0.83
CA VAL A 257 15.41 -0.73 -0.58
C VAL A 257 16.63 -1.62 -0.67
N ILE A 258 16.82 -2.25 -1.84
CA ILE A 258 18.09 -2.92 -2.14
C ILE A 258 19.12 -1.83 -2.40
N ASP A 259 20.18 -1.83 -1.60
CA ASP A 259 21.30 -0.93 -1.79
C ASP A 259 22.08 -1.30 -3.05
N GLU A 260 22.35 -0.32 -3.92
CA GLU A 260 22.98 -0.57 -5.22
C GLU A 260 24.43 -1.09 -5.09
N SER A 261 25.11 -0.74 -3.99
CA SER A 261 26.53 -1.05 -3.81
C SER A 261 26.76 -2.43 -3.17
N THR A 262 25.90 -2.80 -2.22
CA THR A 262 26.03 -4.06 -1.47
C THR A 262 25.09 -5.15 -1.99
N GLY A 263 24.02 -4.78 -2.69
CA GLY A 263 22.94 -5.70 -3.04
C GLY A 263 22.14 -6.18 -1.84
N SER A 264 22.33 -5.63 -0.64
CA SER A 264 21.59 -5.97 0.58
C SER A 264 20.45 -4.98 0.85
N LEU A 265 19.47 -5.38 1.66
CA LEU A 265 18.42 -4.46 2.10
C LEU A 265 18.98 -3.43 3.08
N ARG A 266 18.63 -2.17 2.90
CA ARG A 266 18.88 -1.09 3.86
C ARG A 266 17.64 -0.24 4.04
N GLN A 267 17.49 0.33 5.23
CA GLN A 267 16.45 1.32 5.47
C GLN A 267 16.66 2.56 4.58
N LYS A 268 15.54 3.13 4.14
CA LYS A 268 15.43 4.41 3.43
C LYS A 268 14.39 5.27 4.14
N THR A 269 14.40 6.57 3.86
CA THR A 269 13.33 7.47 4.26
C THR A 269 11.97 6.98 3.77
N VAL A 270 10.92 7.32 4.52
CA VAL A 270 9.54 7.05 4.12
C VAL A 270 9.07 8.15 3.17
N ALA A 271 8.72 7.75 1.95
CA ALA A 271 8.33 8.71 0.91
C ALA A 271 7.25 9.69 1.40
N LEU A 272 7.41 10.98 1.06
CA LEU A 272 6.47 12.07 1.38
C LEU A 272 6.14 12.32 2.85
N THR A 273 6.72 11.56 3.79
CA THR A 273 6.34 11.62 5.20
C THR A 273 7.43 12.33 6.01
N PRO A 274 7.17 13.52 6.56
CA PRO A 274 8.11 14.17 7.46
C PRO A 274 8.07 13.56 8.86
N ASP A 275 9.08 13.88 9.65
CA ASP A 275 9.21 13.38 11.03
C ASP A 275 8.14 14.03 11.92
N SER A 276 7.20 13.23 12.39
CA SER A 276 6.06 13.67 13.21
C SER A 276 6.50 14.32 14.52
N ILE A 277 7.56 13.82 15.18
CA ILE A 277 8.04 14.33 16.47
C ILE A 277 8.62 15.72 16.31
N THR A 278 9.48 15.89 15.31
CA THR A 278 10.18 17.16 15.12
C THR A 278 9.33 18.20 14.41
N PHE A 279 8.34 17.81 13.59
CA PHE A 279 7.67 18.73 12.67
C PHE A 279 6.19 19.04 12.99
N ASN A 280 5.42 18.09 13.53
CA ASN A 280 3.98 18.28 13.72
C ASN A 280 3.67 19.39 14.75
N GLY A 281 2.68 20.24 14.48
CA GLY A 281 2.30 21.35 15.38
C GLY A 281 3.33 22.46 15.52
N THR A 282 4.31 22.55 14.60
CA THR A 282 5.29 23.65 14.56
C THR A 282 4.85 24.77 13.62
N VAL A 283 5.41 25.96 13.81
CA VAL A 283 5.32 27.06 12.83
C VAL A 283 5.90 26.63 11.47
N GLY A 284 6.97 25.82 11.47
CA GLY A 284 7.61 25.34 10.24
C GLY A 284 6.70 24.45 9.39
N LEU A 285 5.81 23.66 9.99
CA LEU A 285 4.78 22.92 9.25
C LEU A 285 3.77 23.88 8.62
N SER A 286 3.27 24.87 9.37
CA SER A 286 2.36 25.88 8.83
C SER A 286 2.98 26.63 7.64
N GLU A 287 4.24 27.05 7.75
CA GLU A 287 4.98 27.70 6.66
C GLU A 287 5.15 26.79 5.44
N LEU A 288 5.45 25.51 5.64
CA LEU A 288 5.56 24.54 4.56
C LEU A 288 4.23 24.36 3.83
N LEU A 289 3.12 24.18 4.54
CA LEU A 289 1.82 24.04 3.93
C LEU A 289 1.41 25.32 3.17
N ASN A 290 1.64 26.49 3.77
CA ASN A 290 1.35 27.79 3.15
C ASN A 290 2.15 28.03 1.87
N ALA A 291 3.45 27.73 1.90
CA ALA A 291 4.32 27.93 0.74
C ALA A 291 4.00 26.96 -0.42
N ASN A 292 3.33 25.84 -0.16
CA ASN A 292 3.09 24.77 -1.12
C ASN A 292 1.61 24.46 -1.35
N GLU A 293 0.71 25.34 -0.92
CA GLU A 293 -0.74 25.14 -0.92
C GLU A 293 -1.27 24.62 -2.26
N SER A 294 -0.97 25.30 -3.37
CA SER A 294 -1.46 24.92 -4.69
C SER A 294 -0.97 23.53 -5.08
N GLY A 295 0.31 23.24 -4.83
CA GLY A 295 0.91 21.93 -5.09
C GLY A 295 0.25 20.82 -4.28
N ILE A 296 -0.08 21.10 -3.01
CA ILE A 296 -0.73 20.13 -2.11
C ILE A 296 -2.16 19.85 -2.55
N LEU A 297 -2.95 20.89 -2.85
CA LEU A 297 -4.34 20.75 -3.30
C LEU A 297 -4.43 19.96 -4.62
N ASP A 298 -3.48 20.21 -5.53
CA ASP A 298 -3.42 19.55 -6.84
C ASP A 298 -2.69 18.18 -6.84
N ASN A 299 -2.22 17.69 -5.68
CA ASN A 299 -1.38 16.48 -5.52
C ASN A 299 -0.08 16.49 -6.37
N THR A 300 0.53 17.65 -6.53
CA THR A 300 1.80 17.79 -7.26
C THR A 300 2.97 18.11 -6.34
N TYR A 301 2.69 18.44 -5.07
CA TYR A 301 3.71 18.66 -4.07
C TYR A 301 4.54 17.39 -3.83
N GLN A 302 5.86 17.58 -3.68
CA GLN A 302 6.80 16.53 -3.29
C GLN A 302 7.58 17.05 -2.09
N LEU A 303 7.61 16.26 -1.02
CA LEU A 303 8.41 16.60 0.14
C LEU A 303 9.90 16.49 -0.23
N PRO A 304 10.74 17.49 0.06
CA PRO A 304 12.17 17.37 -0.18
C PRO A 304 12.77 16.18 0.59
N LEU A 305 13.65 15.39 -0.04
CA LEU A 305 14.20 14.15 0.53
C LEU A 305 14.87 14.33 1.92
N TRP A 306 15.43 15.51 2.20
CA TRP A 306 16.05 15.81 3.50
C TRP A 306 15.01 16.05 4.62
N ARG A 307 13.74 16.28 4.25
CA ARG A 307 12.61 16.39 5.19
C ARG A 307 11.88 15.06 5.38
N GLU A 308 12.08 14.07 4.52
CA GLU A 308 11.47 12.75 4.70
C GLU A 308 12.11 12.05 5.91
N ALA A 309 11.27 11.51 6.79
CA ALA A 309 11.68 10.85 8.02
C ALA A 309 12.31 9.48 7.74
N ALA A 310 13.12 9.01 8.69
CA ALA A 310 13.64 7.64 8.68
C ALA A 310 12.54 6.59 8.83
N SER A 311 11.45 6.93 9.53
CA SER A 311 10.25 6.12 9.66
C SER A 311 9.01 7.00 9.83
N SER A 312 7.84 6.45 9.55
CA SER A 312 6.57 7.10 9.83
C SER A 312 6.01 6.56 11.13
N ILE A 313 5.77 7.43 12.10
CA ILE A 313 5.22 7.05 13.39
C ILE A 313 3.88 7.73 13.65
N ALA A 314 3.04 7.04 14.41
CA ALA A 314 1.79 7.58 14.90
C ALA A 314 1.46 7.03 16.29
N GLY A 315 0.45 7.63 16.91
CA GLY A 315 0.12 7.38 18.30
C GLY A 315 -0.17 5.91 18.62
N PRO A 316 -0.25 5.58 19.92
CA PRO A 316 -0.35 6.52 21.04
C PRO A 316 0.96 7.24 21.38
N PHE A 317 0.89 8.57 21.58
CA PHE A 317 2.01 9.39 22.04
C PHE A 317 1.83 9.87 23.47
N GLN A 318 2.92 10.00 24.22
CA GLN A 318 2.97 10.70 25.51
C GLN A 318 3.68 12.05 25.39
N PRO A 319 3.48 12.99 26.34
CA PRO A 319 4.16 14.28 26.33
C PRO A 319 5.68 14.17 26.21
N GLY A 320 6.28 13.18 26.87
CA GLY A 320 7.73 12.94 26.85
C GLY A 320 8.31 12.57 25.48
N HIS A 321 7.49 12.18 24.51
CA HIS A 321 7.96 11.95 23.14
C HIS A 321 8.34 13.25 22.40
N PHE A 322 7.86 14.41 22.87
CA PHE A 322 8.15 15.71 22.25
C PHE A 322 8.90 16.59 23.24
N SER A 323 10.09 17.06 22.87
CA SER A 323 10.91 17.93 23.72
C SER A 323 10.25 19.27 24.08
N ASP A 324 9.31 19.70 23.25
CA ASP A 324 8.61 20.99 23.30
C ASP A 324 7.08 20.82 23.27
N PHE A 325 6.58 19.70 23.83
CA PHE A 325 5.16 19.30 23.79
C PHE A 325 4.17 20.44 24.10
N GLU A 326 4.43 21.23 25.14
CA GLU A 326 3.53 22.31 25.58
C GLU A 326 3.59 23.57 24.70
N GLN A 327 4.60 23.71 23.84
CA GLN A 327 4.76 24.84 22.93
C GLN A 327 4.14 24.58 21.55
N ARG A 328 3.74 23.33 21.29
CA ARG A 328 3.22 22.90 19.99
C ARG A 328 1.74 23.24 19.86
N SER A 329 1.33 23.60 18.64
CA SER A 329 -0.06 23.93 18.32
C SER A 329 -0.88 22.73 17.86
N PHE A 330 -0.44 21.49 18.15
CA PHE A 330 -1.17 20.32 17.68
C PHE A 330 -2.43 20.02 18.48
N THR A 331 -3.40 19.40 17.80
CA THR A 331 -4.58 18.86 18.42
C THR A 331 -4.22 17.57 19.16
N LYS A 332 -4.59 17.50 20.44
CA LYS A 332 -4.35 16.35 21.33
C LYS A 332 -5.66 15.57 21.47
N LYS A 333 -5.73 14.35 20.96
CA LYS A 333 -6.90 13.48 21.15
C LYS A 333 -6.60 12.42 22.19
N LEU A 334 -7.17 12.58 23.38
CA LEU A 334 -6.97 11.64 24.48
C LEU A 334 -7.50 10.25 24.11
N LEU A 335 -6.61 9.25 24.14
CA LEU A 335 -6.94 7.85 23.85
C LEU A 335 -7.24 7.07 25.13
N ILE A 336 -6.45 7.29 26.19
CA ILE A 336 -6.59 6.59 27.46
C ILE A 336 -6.53 7.62 28.59
N ASP A 337 -7.65 7.80 29.27
CA ASP A 337 -7.76 8.71 30.42
C ASP A 337 -6.87 8.24 31.59
N GLY A 338 -6.17 9.18 32.22
CA GLY A 338 -5.24 8.93 33.32
C GLY A 338 -3.84 8.39 32.95
N LEU A 339 -3.56 8.09 31.67
CA LEU A 339 -2.23 7.69 31.19
C LEU A 339 -1.59 8.71 30.22
N ASP A 340 -2.27 9.81 29.92
CA ASP A 340 -1.85 10.87 29.01
C ASP A 340 -1.33 10.35 27.66
N PHE A 341 -2.02 9.34 27.12
CA PHE A 341 -1.79 8.86 25.76
C PHE A 341 -2.70 9.60 24.78
N TYR A 342 -2.09 10.16 23.74
CA TYR A 342 -2.78 10.95 22.73
C TYR A 342 -2.59 10.36 21.33
N ASP A 343 -3.64 10.42 20.52
CA ASP A 343 -3.46 10.52 19.08
C ASP A 343 -3.24 11.99 18.70
N ILE A 344 -2.34 12.22 17.75
CA ILE A 344 -1.94 13.56 17.35
C ILE A 344 -1.96 13.62 15.81
N PRO A 345 -3.10 14.00 15.21
CA PRO A 345 -3.19 14.21 13.76
C PRO A 345 -2.25 15.33 13.31
N TRP A 346 -1.92 15.35 12.01
CA TRP A 346 -1.18 16.48 11.43
C TRP A 346 -1.94 17.77 11.68
N SER A 347 -1.31 18.70 12.39
CA SER A 347 -1.97 19.89 12.94
C SER A 347 -1.19 21.15 12.61
N VAL A 348 -1.92 22.24 12.34
CA VAL A 348 -1.38 23.57 12.09
C VAL A 348 -2.15 24.61 12.91
N ALA A 349 -1.49 25.72 13.24
CA ALA A 349 -2.03 26.75 14.13
C ALA A 349 -3.26 27.50 13.55
N GLU A 350 -3.42 27.52 12.23
CA GLU A 350 -4.49 28.26 11.54
C GLU A 350 -5.52 27.29 10.93
N THR A 351 -6.75 27.31 11.43
CA THR A 351 -7.85 26.44 11.01
C THR A 351 -8.39 26.76 9.62
N GLU A 352 -8.08 27.94 9.06
CA GLU A 352 -8.58 28.40 7.74
C GLU A 352 -8.09 27.55 6.55
N ARG A 353 -7.14 26.63 6.76
CA ARG A 353 -6.57 25.77 5.71
C ARG A 353 -6.72 24.28 5.97
N ASN A 354 -7.82 23.89 6.63
CA ASN A 354 -8.05 22.48 6.97
C ASN A 354 -7.97 21.54 5.74
N GLU A 355 -8.41 22.00 4.56
CA GLU A 355 -8.27 21.21 3.33
C GLU A 355 -6.81 20.97 2.94
N VAL A 356 -5.95 22.00 2.94
CA VAL A 356 -4.52 21.84 2.58
C VAL A 356 -3.85 20.85 3.54
N ARG A 357 -4.10 21.01 4.83
CA ARG A 357 -3.61 20.10 5.88
C ARG A 357 -4.12 18.67 5.67
N HIS A 358 -5.41 18.49 5.36
CA HIS A 358 -5.99 17.18 5.09
C HIS A 358 -5.33 16.50 3.89
N ARG A 359 -5.16 17.23 2.78
CA ARG A 359 -4.52 16.75 1.56
C ARG A 359 -3.06 16.41 1.76
N PHE A 360 -2.35 17.17 2.60
CA PHE A 360 -1.01 16.84 3.03
C PHE A 360 -1.01 15.55 3.88
N ALA A 361 -1.84 15.49 4.92
CA ALA A 361 -1.90 14.36 5.85
C ALA A 361 -2.22 13.04 5.14
N LEU A 362 -3.18 13.05 4.22
CA LEU A 362 -3.54 11.90 3.39
C LEU A 362 -2.41 11.39 2.48
N ASN A 363 -1.44 12.25 2.15
CA ASN A 363 -0.26 11.87 1.38
C ASN A 363 0.94 11.45 2.26
N THR A 364 0.75 11.38 3.59
CA THR A 364 1.73 10.82 4.52
C THR A 364 1.25 9.47 5.04
N CYS A 365 2.18 8.58 5.38
CA CYS A 365 1.82 7.27 5.91
C CYS A 365 1.07 7.38 7.25
N ASN A 366 1.55 8.18 8.21
CA ASN A 366 0.92 8.32 9.52
C ASN A 366 -0.43 9.02 9.48
N GLY A 367 -0.68 9.92 8.51
CA GLY A 367 -2.02 10.47 8.30
C GLY A 367 -2.98 9.42 7.75
N CYS A 368 -2.58 8.70 6.69
CA CYS A 368 -3.41 7.68 6.07
C CYS A 368 -3.71 6.48 6.99
N HIS A 369 -2.76 6.10 7.84
CA HIS A 369 -2.87 4.94 8.73
C HIS A 369 -3.47 5.26 10.10
N ARG A 370 -4.13 6.42 10.28
CA ARG A 370 -4.74 6.88 11.54
C ARG A 370 -6.02 7.70 11.31
N ASP A 371 -6.23 8.69 12.16
CA ASP A 371 -7.39 9.55 12.32
C ASP A 371 -7.93 10.21 11.06
N GLU A 372 -7.10 10.54 10.06
CA GLU A 372 -7.61 11.14 8.81
C GLU A 372 -8.55 10.22 8.06
N THR A 373 -8.34 8.91 8.19
CA THR A 373 -9.08 7.89 7.45
C THR A 373 -9.83 6.93 8.38
N GLY A 374 -9.72 7.13 9.69
CA GLY A 374 -10.23 6.21 10.70
C GLY A 374 -9.59 4.82 10.62
N THR A 375 -8.43 4.69 9.97
CA THR A 375 -7.71 3.42 9.89
C THR A 375 -6.94 3.25 11.19
N GLY A 376 -7.18 2.19 11.96
CA GLY A 376 -6.48 2.01 13.24
C GLY A 376 -4.95 1.90 13.06
N PHE A 377 -4.51 1.04 12.14
CA PHE A 377 -3.11 0.97 11.68
C PHE A 377 -2.88 0.13 10.41
N LEU A 378 -3.69 -0.90 10.13
CA LEU A 378 -3.58 -1.68 8.88
C LEU A 378 -4.67 -1.35 7.87
N HIS A 379 -4.31 -1.34 6.59
CA HIS A 379 -5.26 -1.37 5.48
C HIS A 379 -5.61 -2.79 5.02
N VAL A 380 -4.72 -3.76 5.24
CA VAL A 380 -4.88 -5.18 4.95
C VAL A 380 -4.35 -5.95 6.15
N GLY A 381 -5.21 -6.69 6.85
CA GLY A 381 -4.84 -7.50 8.02
C GLY A 381 -5.38 -8.92 7.93
N PHE A 382 -5.13 -9.70 8.97
CA PHE A 382 -5.74 -11.02 9.09
C PHE A 382 -7.27 -10.89 9.20
N PRO A 383 -8.06 -11.89 8.80
CA PRO A 383 -9.47 -11.94 9.17
C PRO A 383 -9.62 -12.12 10.69
N GLU A 384 -10.71 -11.60 11.25
CA GLU A 384 -11.02 -11.73 12.68
C GLU A 384 -11.18 -13.18 13.12
N GLU A 385 -11.83 -14.00 12.29
CA GLU A 385 -11.95 -15.43 12.49
C GLU A 385 -10.97 -16.17 11.57
N HIS A 386 -10.09 -16.99 12.15
CA HIS A 386 -9.10 -17.76 11.40
C HIS A 386 -8.73 -19.08 12.07
N THR A 387 -8.08 -19.98 11.31
CA THR A 387 -7.53 -21.26 11.81
C THR A 387 -6.03 -21.35 11.59
N LEU A 388 -5.35 -20.22 11.79
CA LEU A 388 -3.90 -20.09 11.63
C LEU A 388 -3.13 -21.05 12.56
N PRO A 389 -1.91 -21.47 12.15
CA PRO A 389 -1.23 -21.11 10.90
C PRO A 389 -1.78 -21.85 9.66
N GLY A 390 -2.70 -22.81 9.84
CA GLY A 390 -3.22 -23.67 8.78
C GLY A 390 -3.92 -22.92 7.66
N SER A 391 -4.93 -22.11 8.00
CA SER A 391 -5.70 -21.32 7.04
C SER A 391 -6.16 -19.99 7.62
N LEU A 392 -6.23 -18.97 6.76
CA LEU A 392 -6.91 -17.71 7.06
C LEU A 392 -8.40 -17.94 7.33
N GLY A 393 -9.02 -18.97 6.74
CA GLY A 393 -10.45 -19.29 6.90
C GLY A 393 -11.42 -18.32 6.22
N GLN A 394 -11.03 -17.04 6.11
CA GLN A 394 -11.72 -15.98 5.39
C GLN A 394 -10.71 -15.09 4.65
N SER A 395 -11.18 -14.29 3.69
CA SER A 395 -10.34 -13.30 3.03
C SER A 395 -9.77 -12.30 4.03
N ALA A 396 -8.57 -11.78 3.76
CA ALA A 396 -7.93 -10.75 4.57
C ALA A 396 -8.88 -9.56 4.85
N ALA A 397 -8.86 -9.07 6.09
CA ALA A 397 -9.67 -7.92 6.49
C ALA A 397 -9.12 -6.64 5.84
N LEU A 398 -10.01 -5.82 5.29
CA LEU A 398 -9.67 -4.55 4.66
C LEU A 398 -10.19 -3.39 5.49
N SER A 399 -9.38 -2.36 5.70
CA SER A 399 -9.84 -1.14 6.40
C SER A 399 -11.00 -0.47 5.66
N ALA A 400 -11.81 0.29 6.41
CA ALA A 400 -12.95 1.01 5.85
C ALA A 400 -12.53 2.10 4.83
N PHE A 401 -11.32 2.65 4.95
CA PHE A 401 -10.70 3.50 3.91
C PHE A 401 -10.66 2.79 2.55
N MET A 402 -10.34 1.48 2.56
CA MET A 402 -10.21 0.69 1.34
C MET A 402 -11.57 0.41 0.68
N THR A 403 -12.56 0.06 1.51
CA THR A 403 -13.84 -0.51 1.05
C THR A 403 -14.97 0.50 0.95
N GLY A 404 -14.90 1.63 1.66
CA GLY A 404 -15.95 2.63 1.71
C GLY A 404 -16.24 3.09 3.14
N THR A 405 -16.04 4.37 3.43
CA THR A 405 -16.38 4.95 4.74
C THR A 405 -16.59 6.46 4.68
N GLN A 406 -17.21 7.00 5.73
CA GLN A 406 -17.22 8.42 6.03
C GLN A 406 -16.62 8.63 7.42
N ILE A 407 -15.64 9.53 7.51
CA ILE A 407 -14.92 9.83 8.74
C ILE A 407 -15.00 11.33 8.98
N THR A 408 -15.29 11.73 10.21
CA THR A 408 -15.21 13.13 10.62
C THR A 408 -13.76 13.60 10.58
N ASP A 409 -13.50 14.74 9.96
CA ASP A 409 -12.17 15.32 9.92
C ASP A 409 -11.64 15.52 11.35
N PRO A 410 -10.40 15.09 11.64
CA PRO A 410 -9.92 15.06 13.02
C PRO A 410 -9.71 16.44 13.65
N LEU A 411 -9.67 17.52 12.84
CA LEU A 411 -9.54 18.90 13.30
C LEU A 411 -10.82 19.73 13.07
N ASP A 412 -11.81 19.20 12.36
CA ASP A 412 -13.05 19.89 12.03
C ASP A 412 -14.26 18.95 12.12
N ALA A 413 -14.97 19.04 13.25
CA ALA A 413 -16.11 18.17 13.54
C ALA A 413 -17.30 18.34 12.59
N GLU A 414 -17.37 19.44 11.83
CA GLU A 414 -18.44 19.70 10.87
C GLU A 414 -18.13 19.12 9.49
N THR A 415 -16.87 18.78 9.21
CA THR A 415 -16.43 18.24 7.93
C THR A 415 -16.42 16.71 7.93
N LEU A 416 -17.17 16.10 7.01
CA LEU A 416 -17.14 14.67 6.74
C LEU A 416 -16.28 14.35 5.50
N ARG A 417 -15.31 13.45 5.67
CA ARG A 417 -14.41 12.93 4.63
C ARG A 417 -14.92 11.60 4.14
N THR A 418 -15.11 11.45 2.83
CA THR A 418 -15.57 10.19 2.21
C THR A 418 -14.40 9.47 1.54
N PHE A 419 -14.24 8.19 1.84
CA PHE A 419 -13.19 7.35 1.27
C PHE A 419 -13.77 6.10 0.64
N ALA A 420 -13.21 5.70 -0.49
CA ALA A 420 -13.47 4.42 -1.15
C ALA A 420 -12.29 4.13 -2.11
N GLU A 421 -11.14 3.78 -1.54
CA GLU A 421 -9.88 3.61 -2.29
C GLU A 421 -10.02 2.63 -3.45
N LEU A 422 -10.62 1.46 -3.23
CA LEU A 422 -10.78 0.44 -4.27
C LEU A 422 -11.71 0.91 -5.39
N GLU A 423 -12.73 1.69 -5.08
CA GLU A 423 -13.64 2.25 -6.07
C GLU A 423 -12.97 3.34 -6.91
N ARG A 424 -12.13 4.20 -6.29
CA ARG A 424 -11.29 5.14 -7.02
C ARG A 424 -10.35 4.40 -7.98
N ARG A 425 -9.65 3.37 -7.48
CA ARG A 425 -8.72 2.57 -8.28
C ARG A 425 -9.43 1.82 -9.41
N ARG A 426 -10.64 1.33 -9.18
CA ARG A 426 -11.51 0.75 -10.21
C ARG A 426 -11.80 1.74 -11.32
N THR A 427 -12.24 2.95 -10.96
CA THR A 427 -12.54 4.02 -11.91
C THR A 427 -11.31 4.41 -12.74
N ASP A 428 -10.15 4.56 -12.09
CA ASP A 428 -8.90 4.86 -12.77
C ASP A 428 -8.46 3.74 -13.73
N PHE A 429 -8.53 2.48 -13.29
CA PHE A 429 -8.15 1.34 -14.13
C PHE A 429 -9.12 1.14 -15.30
N GLU A 430 -10.42 1.36 -15.12
CA GLU A 430 -11.40 1.36 -16.21
C GLU A 430 -11.12 2.44 -17.24
N SER A 431 -10.78 3.66 -16.79
CA SER A 431 -10.37 4.75 -17.68
C SER A 431 -9.14 4.36 -18.51
N LEU A 432 -8.15 3.73 -17.87
CA LEU A 432 -6.96 3.23 -18.54
C LEU A 432 -7.29 2.16 -19.59
N VAL A 433 -8.11 1.17 -19.24
CA VAL A 433 -8.56 0.12 -20.17
C VAL A 433 -9.28 0.72 -21.38
N VAL A 434 -10.16 1.70 -21.17
CA VAL A 434 -10.87 2.40 -22.26
C VAL A 434 -9.89 3.12 -23.18
N SER A 435 -8.86 3.76 -22.63
CA SER A 435 -7.86 4.51 -23.42
C SER A 435 -7.04 3.65 -24.38
N PHE A 436 -6.80 2.38 -24.04
CA PHE A 436 -6.15 1.40 -24.91
C PHE A 436 -7.12 0.56 -25.75
N GLY A 437 -8.43 0.72 -25.55
CA GLY A 437 -9.46 -0.09 -26.19
C GLY A 437 -9.42 -1.58 -25.79
N LYS A 438 -10.39 -2.36 -26.28
CA LYS A 438 -10.63 -3.75 -25.85
C LYS A 438 -9.43 -4.71 -26.03
N ASN A 439 -8.50 -4.39 -26.92
CA ASN A 439 -7.35 -5.25 -27.23
C ASN A 439 -6.06 -4.83 -26.51
N GLY A 440 -6.05 -3.72 -25.77
CA GLY A 440 -4.82 -3.21 -25.13
C GLY A 440 -3.82 -2.56 -26.10
N GLN A 441 -4.22 -2.34 -27.36
CA GLN A 441 -3.34 -1.90 -28.46
C GLN A 441 -3.69 -0.50 -28.99
N GLY A 442 -4.63 0.20 -28.37
CA GLY A 442 -4.98 1.58 -28.70
C GLY A 442 -3.86 2.55 -28.37
N SER A 443 -4.09 3.83 -28.65
CA SER A 443 -3.07 4.88 -28.44
C SER A 443 -2.71 5.12 -26.97
N GLY A 444 -3.50 4.59 -26.03
CA GLY A 444 -3.35 4.88 -24.61
C GLY A 444 -3.81 6.30 -24.25
N PRO A 445 -3.61 6.71 -22.98
CA PRO A 445 -3.98 8.03 -22.52
C PRO A 445 -3.11 9.10 -23.19
N ARG A 446 -3.74 10.20 -23.63
CA ARG A 446 -3.07 11.32 -24.34
C ARG A 446 -2.40 12.35 -23.44
N GLY A 447 -2.41 12.13 -22.12
CA GLY A 447 -1.92 13.07 -21.13
C GLY A 447 -1.13 12.38 -20.04
N ARG A 448 -0.22 13.15 -19.43
CA ARG A 448 0.59 12.70 -18.31
C ARG A 448 -0.30 12.24 -17.16
N HIS A 449 -0.15 10.98 -16.79
CA HIS A 449 -0.68 10.49 -15.53
C HIS A 449 0.23 10.90 -14.37
N ARG A 450 -0.38 11.47 -13.32
CA ARG A 450 0.26 11.69 -12.01
C ARG A 450 -0.55 10.92 -10.97
N PRO A 451 0.07 10.00 -10.20
CA PRO A 451 -0.62 9.33 -9.11
C PRO A 451 -1.25 10.35 -8.16
N LYS A 452 -2.55 10.22 -7.92
CA LYS A 452 -3.27 11.13 -6.99
C LYS A 452 -2.94 10.83 -5.52
N PHE A 453 -2.41 9.64 -5.26
CA PHE A 453 -1.96 9.14 -3.96
C PHE A 453 -0.72 8.28 -4.20
N VAL A 454 0.32 8.46 -3.40
CA VAL A 454 1.64 7.82 -3.61
C VAL A 454 1.82 6.56 -2.76
N HIS A 455 0.99 6.37 -1.73
CA HIS A 455 1.09 5.23 -0.81
C HIS A 455 0.18 4.08 -1.17
#